data_AF-A0A4Y2WN24-F1
#
_entry.id   AF-A0A4Y2WN24-F1
#
_cell.length_a   1.000
_cell.length_b   1.000
_cell.length_c   1.000
_cell.angle_alpha   90.00
_cell.angle_beta   90.00
_cell.angle_gamma   90.00
#
_symmetry.space_group_name_H-M   'P 1'
#
loop_
_entity.id
_entity.type
_entity.pdbx_description
1 polymer ?
#
loop_
_entity_poly.entity_id
_entity_poly.type
_entity_poly.pdbx_seq_one_letter_code
_entity_poly.pdbx_strand_id
1 'polypeptide(L)'
;METLQELHSILTDLGDERVLICADLNAHSRIWGYANEDTRGAQVEDFLLAQQLYLLNETNSPPTFEHRGRKGWPDLSFIKGTDFANS
;
A
#
# COMPACT_ATOMS: atom_id res chain seq x y z
N MET A 1 13.11 0.86 -3.35
CA MET A 1 12.69 -0.56 -3.43
C MET A 1 12.44 -0.90 -4.89
N GLU A 2 13.07 -1.93 -5.45
CA GLU A 2 12.96 -2.34 -6.88
C GLU A 2 11.49 -2.53 -7.29
N THR A 3 10.70 -3.21 -6.47
CA THR A 3 9.26 -3.41 -6.67
C THR A 3 8.47 -2.12 -6.89
N LEU A 4 8.80 -1.02 -6.19
CA LEU A 4 8.11 0.26 -6.38
C LEU A 4 8.49 0.93 -7.70
N GLN A 5 9.72 0.72 -8.17
CA GLN A 5 10.17 1.24 -9.46
C GLN A 5 9.47 0.51 -10.60
N GLU A 6 9.31 -0.81 -10.49
CA GLU A 6 8.54 -1.61 -11.45
C GLU A 6 7.06 -1.20 -11.45
N LEU A 7 6.44 -1.06 -10.27
CA LEU A 7 5.06 -0.58 -10.15
C LEU A 7 4.89 0.82 -10.76
N HIS A 8 5.85 1.72 -10.57
CA HIS A 8 5.82 3.04 -11.21
C HIS A 8 5.80 2.94 -12.74
N SER A 9 6.64 2.08 -13.33
CA SER A 9 6.68 1.88 -14.77
C SER A 9 5.34 1.34 -15.29
N ILE A 10 4.80 0.31 -14.63
CA ILE A 10 3.50 -0.28 -14.99
C ILE A 10 2.39 0.77 -14.89
N LEU A 11 2.36 1.55 -13.81
CA LEU A 11 1.35 2.61 -13.61
C LEU A 11 1.46 3.75 -14.61
N THR A 12 2.67 3.99 -15.12
CA THR A 12 2.93 4.97 -16.18
C THR A 12 2.43 4.45 -17.53
N ASP A 13 2.71 3.19 -17.85
CA ASP A 13 2.27 2.54 -19.09
C ASP A 13 0.74 2.39 -19.17
N LEU A 14 0.09 2.18 -18.02
CA LEU A 14 -1.37 2.12 -17.91
C LEU A 14 -2.07 3.48 -18.01
N GLY A 15 -1.34 4.60 -17.93
CA GLY A 15 -1.93 5.94 -18.06
C GLY A 15 -3.08 6.18 -17.07
N ASP A 16 -4.23 6.64 -17.54
CA ASP A 16 -5.38 7.02 -16.70
C ASP A 16 -6.33 5.85 -16.36
N GLU A 17 -5.93 4.61 -16.64
CA GLU A 17 -6.75 3.45 -16.31
C GLU A 17 -7.00 3.30 -14.81
N ARG A 18 -8.15 2.73 -14.45
CA ARG A 18 -8.47 2.37 -13.07
C ARG A 18 -7.75 1.09 -12.70
N VAL A 19 -6.92 1.15 -11.66
CA VAL A 19 -6.06 0.03 -11.23
C VAL A 19 -6.36 -0.33 -9.79
N LEU A 20 -6.49 -1.63 -9.51
CA LEU A 20 -6.40 -2.20 -8.18
C LEU A 20 -5.07 -2.96 -8.08
N ILE A 21 -4.29 -2.65 -7.05
CA ILE A 21 -3.02 -3.29 -6.77
C ILE A 21 -3.12 -3.98 -5.42
N CYS A 22 -2.79 -5.26 -5.39
CA CYS A 22 -2.65 -6.05 -4.17
C CYS A 22 -1.22 -6.58 -4.10
N ALA A 23 -0.48 -6.23 -3.07
CA ALA A 23 0.93 -6.58 -2.95
C ALA A 23 1.32 -6.92 -1.50
N ASP A 24 2.11 -7.98 -1.34
CA ASP A 24 2.90 -8.18 -0.13
C ASP A 24 4.14 -7.28 -0.23
N LEU A 25 4.11 -6.17 0.51
CA LEU A 25 5.20 -5.20 0.52
C LEU A 25 6.08 -5.36 1.75
N ASN A 26 5.72 -6.22 2.71
CA ASN A 26 6.45 -6.46 3.94
C ASN A 26 7.05 -5.15 4.54
N ALA A 27 6.22 -4.12 4.61
CA ALA A 27 6.57 -2.75 4.97
C ALA A 27 5.78 -2.35 6.21
N HIS A 28 6.43 -1.71 7.18
CA HIS A 28 5.83 -1.40 8.47
C HIS A 28 5.45 0.07 8.53
N SER A 29 4.16 0.36 8.67
CA SER A 29 3.64 1.69 8.94
C SER A 29 2.47 1.63 9.91
N ARG A 30 2.35 2.68 10.72
CA ARG A 30 1.18 2.91 11.55
C ARG A 30 -0.11 3.12 10.74
N ILE A 31 0.00 3.55 9.48
CA ILE A 31 -1.17 3.83 8.64
C ILE A 31 -2.00 2.55 8.40
N TRP A 32 -1.35 1.40 8.20
CA TRP A 32 -2.02 0.11 7.94
C TRP A 32 -1.92 -0.91 9.09
N GLY A 33 -1.62 -0.45 10.31
CA GLY A 33 -1.84 -1.24 11.53
C GLY A 33 -0.59 -1.69 12.29
N TYR A 34 0.63 -1.38 11.84
CA TYR A 34 1.82 -1.65 12.65
C TYR A 34 1.95 -0.65 13.81
N ALA A 35 2.53 -1.08 14.93
CA ALA A 35 2.84 -0.17 16.05
C ALA A 35 4.08 0.71 15.76
N ASN A 36 4.95 0.25 14.86
CA ASN A 36 6.21 0.88 14.49
C ASN A 36 6.25 1.18 12.99
N GLU A 37 7.16 2.06 12.62
CA GLU A 37 7.47 2.40 11.23
C GLU A 37 8.87 1.86 10.89
N ASP A 38 9.08 1.49 9.63
CA ASP A 38 10.40 1.17 9.09
C ASP A 38 10.69 1.94 7.79
N THR A 39 11.92 1.85 7.29
CA THR A 39 12.33 2.55 6.06
C THR A 39 11.50 2.10 4.84
N ARG A 40 11.01 0.85 4.83
CA ARG A 40 10.16 0.33 3.74
C ARG A 40 8.78 0.96 3.81
N GLY A 41 8.21 1.11 4.99
CA GLY A 41 6.95 1.80 5.24
C GLY A 41 6.99 3.23 4.74
N ALA A 42 8.02 3.99 5.13
CA ALA A 42 8.22 5.36 4.65
C ALA A 42 8.32 5.43 3.12
N GLN A 43 9.05 4.51 2.48
CA GLN A 43 9.15 4.44 1.01
C GLN A 43 7.81 4.13 0.34
N VAL A 44 6.99 3.26 0.94
CA VAL A 44 5.65 2.93 0.42
C VAL A 44 4.71 4.13 0.60
N GLU A 45 4.75 4.83 1.72
CA GLU A 45 3.96 6.05 1.96
C GLU A 45 4.29 7.14 0.94
N ASP A 46 5.59 7.44 0.75
CA ASP A 46 6.05 8.41 -0.25
C ASP A 46 5.59 8.01 -1.67
N PHE A 47 5.62 6.72 -1.98
CA PHE A 47 5.17 6.20 -3.27
C PHE A 47 3.66 6.36 -3.47
N LEU A 48 2.84 6.02 -2.47
CA LEU A 48 1.40 6.21 -2.53
C LEU A 48 1.05 7.68 -2.77
N LEU A 49 1.72 8.60 -2.08
CA LEU A 49 1.55 10.05 -2.26
C LEU A 49 1.98 10.51 -3.66
N ALA A 50 3.16 10.10 -4.12
CA ALA A 50 3.70 10.49 -5.42
C ALA A 50 2.86 9.99 -6.60
N GLN A 51 2.29 8.79 -6.48
CA GLN A 51 1.47 8.15 -7.51
C GLN A 51 -0.03 8.44 -7.35
N GLN A 52 -0.43 9.21 -6.34
CA GLN A 52 -1.83 9.51 -6.00
C GLN A 52 -2.70 8.25 -5.84
N LEU A 53 -2.15 7.26 -5.13
CA LEU A 53 -2.82 5.99 -4.85
C LEU A 53 -3.54 6.06 -3.50
N TYR A 54 -4.74 5.51 -3.45
CA TYR A 54 -5.52 5.42 -2.21
C TYR A 54 -5.34 4.05 -1.58
N LEU A 55 -4.92 4.03 -0.31
CA LEU A 55 -4.83 2.83 0.49
C LEU A 55 -6.24 2.38 0.91
N LEU A 56 -6.54 1.09 0.73
CA LEU A 56 -7.81 0.48 1.12
C LEU A 56 -7.75 -0.19 2.51
N ASN A 57 -6.57 -0.53 3.00
CA ASN A 57 -6.40 -1.11 4.34
C ASN A 57 -6.76 -0.08 5.41
N GLU A 58 -7.61 -0.47 6.37
CA GLU A 58 -7.89 0.36 7.54
C GLU A 58 -6.89 0.06 8.67
N THR A 59 -6.45 1.09 9.40
CA THR A 59 -5.47 0.99 10.50
C THR A 59 -5.84 -0.03 11.57
N ASN A 60 -7.14 -0.20 11.86
CA ASN A 60 -7.62 -1.10 12.91
C ASN A 60 -8.03 -2.48 12.38
N SER A 61 -7.69 -2.79 11.12
CA SER A 61 -7.99 -4.10 10.52
C SER A 61 -7.24 -5.22 11.25
N PRO A 62 -7.80 -6.44 11.28
CA PRO A 62 -7.07 -7.62 11.74
C PRO A 62 -5.74 -7.81 10.99
N PRO A 63 -4.73 -8.46 11.60
CA PRO A 63 -3.48 -8.77 10.91
C PRO A 63 -3.74 -9.63 9.68
N THR A 64 -3.06 -9.32 8.58
CA THR A 64 -3.11 -10.13 7.35
C THR A 64 -2.18 -11.34 7.42
N PHE A 65 -1.19 -11.29 8.32
CA PHE A 65 -0.26 -12.38 8.58
C PHE A 65 -0.18 -12.70 10.08
N GLU A 66 -0.33 -13.97 10.44
CA GLU A 66 -0.08 -14.45 11.80
C GLU A 66 0.78 -15.72 11.78
N HIS A 67 1.94 -15.68 12.46
CA HIS A 67 2.81 -16.85 12.59
C HIS A 67 3.44 -16.93 13.98
N ARG A 68 3.19 -18.06 14.68
CA ARG A 68 3.70 -18.32 16.04
C ARG A 68 3.40 -17.17 17.03
N GLY A 69 2.19 -16.61 16.94
CA GLY A 69 1.73 -15.50 17.78
C GLY A 69 2.29 -14.12 17.39
N ARG A 70 3.10 -14.02 16.33
CA ARG A 70 3.50 -12.74 15.75
C ARG A 70 2.47 -12.31 14.71
N LYS A 71 2.02 -11.07 14.80
CA LYS A 71 1.05 -10.45 13.92
C LYS A 71 1.73 -9.45 12.99
N GLY A 72 1.29 -9.40 11.74
CA GLY A 72 1.78 -8.47 10.73
C GLY A 72 0.68 -8.05 9.76
N TRP A 73 0.93 -6.95 9.07
CA TRP A 73 0.09 -6.37 8.03
C TRP A 73 0.90 -6.12 6.75
N PRO A 74 1.65 -7.12 6.23
CA PRO A 74 2.52 -6.92 5.07
C PRO A 74 1.74 -6.78 3.76
N ASP A 75 0.50 -7.27 3.72
CA ASP A 75 -0.36 -7.29 2.54
C ASP A 75 -1.16 -6.00 2.42
N LEU A 76 -0.89 -5.23 1.37
CA LEU A 76 -1.51 -3.95 1.11
C LEU A 76 -2.33 -3.98 -0.18
N SER A 77 -3.50 -3.33 -0.13
CA SER A 77 -4.38 -3.09 -1.27
C SER A 77 -4.51 -1.59 -1.48
N PHE A 78 -4.28 -1.13 -2.70
CA PHE A 78 -4.39 0.27 -3.06
C PHE A 78 -4.93 0.44 -4.48
N ILE A 79 -5.57 1.57 -4.73
CA ILE A 79 -6.23 1.87 -6.00
C ILE A 79 -5.72 3.16 -6.62
N LYS A 80 -5.72 3.18 -7.96
CA LYS A 80 -5.55 4.38 -8.78
C LYS A 80 -6.93 4.79 -9.31
N GLY A 81 -7.42 5.95 -8.91
CA GLY A 81 -8.70 6.49 -9.39
C GLY A 81 -9.18 7.68 -8.58
N THR A 82 -9.80 8.65 -9.26
CA THR A 82 -10.26 9.94 -8.71
C THR A 82 -11.68 9.92 -8.14
N ASP A 83 -12.39 8.79 -8.21
CA ASP A 83 -13.86 8.77 -8.11
C ASP A 83 -14.38 8.30 -6.74
N PHE A 84 -13.81 8.79 -5.64
CA PHE A 84 -14.49 8.75 -4.32
C PHE A 84 -14.82 10.14 -3.77
N ALA A 85 -14.45 11.20 -4.48
CA ALA A 85 -15.04 12.51 -4.27
C ALA A 85 -16.44 12.53 -4.89
N ASN A 86 -17.41 11.87 -4.22
CA ASN A 86 -18.88 12.04 -4.28
C ASN A 86 -19.55 10.69 -3.95
N SER A 87 -19.81 10.46 -2.68
CA SER A 87 -20.84 9.52 -2.20
C SER A 87 -21.58 10.16 -1.05
#